data_AF-A0A4R8BGP2-F1
#
_entry.id   AF-A0A4R8BGP2-F1
#
_cell.length_a   1.000
_cell.length_b   1.000
_cell.length_c   1.000
_cell.angle_alpha   90.00
_cell.angle_beta   90.00
_cell.angle_gamma   90.00
#
_symmetry.space_group_name_H-M   'P 1'
#
loop_
_entity.id
_entity.type
_entity.pdbx_description
1 polymer ?
#
loop_
_entity_poly.entity_id
_entity_poly.type
_entity_poly.pdbx_seq_one_letter_code
_entity_poly.pdbx_strand_id
1 'polypeptide(L)'
;MDIKKIKIQPEENFDNFRISLLHSLKLFDYNKDCLIDFDSRIKNYFDRNKNLKVEIEVDKTKLYQTIYNKKFWNLPDYKQEIPENYPMHGSNMECQAYYDPIVIDPKKHQENIEQTQKQTQLQVNIILAELDFLNRMENIEIKIKNK
;
A
#
# COMPACT_ATOMS: atom_id res chain seq x y z
N MET A 1 -9.72 -10.89 28.24
CA MET A 1 -8.75 -10.45 27.22
C MET A 1 -9.55 -9.80 26.12
N ASP A 2 -9.36 -8.51 25.91
CA ASP A 2 -10.14 -7.74 24.95
C ASP A 2 -9.44 -7.83 23.59
N ILE A 3 -10.18 -8.19 22.53
CA ILE A 3 -9.62 -8.35 21.19
C ILE A 3 -10.15 -7.23 20.30
N LYS A 4 -9.24 -6.38 19.81
CA LYS A 4 -9.55 -5.33 18.83
C LYS A 4 -9.10 -5.78 17.45
N LYS A 5 -10.06 -6.03 16.57
CA LYS A 5 -9.81 -6.37 15.17
C LYS A 5 -9.68 -5.10 14.34
N ILE A 6 -8.55 -4.95 13.66
CA ILE A 6 -8.26 -3.78 12.82
C ILE A 6 -8.14 -4.24 11.37
N LYS A 7 -8.88 -3.57 10.48
CA LYS A 7 -8.80 -3.77 9.03
C LYS A 7 -7.91 -2.69 8.43
N ILE A 8 -6.62 -2.94 8.38
CA ILE A 8 -5.64 -2.09 7.70
C ILE A 8 -4.84 -2.94 6.71
N GLN A 9 -4.42 -2.34 5.60
CA GLN A 9 -3.55 -2.97 4.62
C GLN A 9 -2.29 -2.13 4.51
N PRO A 10 -1.09 -2.74 4.45
CA PRO A 10 0.05 -2.04 3.91
C PRO A 10 -0.31 -1.73 2.47
N GLU A 11 -0.31 -0.45 2.11
CA GLU A 11 -0.47 -0.07 0.72
C GLU A 11 0.90 -0.29 0.04
N GLU A 12 1.50 0.74 -0.53
CA GLU A 12 2.82 0.62 -1.16
C GLU A 12 3.98 0.85 -0.19
N ASN A 13 3.71 1.50 0.93
CA ASN A 13 4.72 1.81 1.94
C ASN A 13 4.29 1.27 3.29
N PHE A 14 5.23 0.68 4.02
CA PHE A 14 5.03 0.27 5.40
C PHE A 14 4.78 1.48 6.33
N ASP A 15 5.28 2.68 6.00
CA ASP A 15 4.97 3.88 6.79
C ASP A 15 3.48 4.22 6.77
N ASN A 16 2.80 4.06 5.63
CA ASN A 16 1.35 4.25 5.54
C ASN A 16 0.61 3.26 6.45
N PHE A 17 1.12 2.03 6.56
CA PHE A 17 0.59 1.04 7.49
C PHE A 17 0.78 1.47 8.94
N ARG A 18 1.99 1.94 9.32
CA ARG A 18 2.29 2.46 10.67
C ARG A 18 1.36 3.60 11.03
N ILE A 19 1.18 4.57 10.12
CA ILE A 19 0.26 5.71 10.31
C ILE A 19 -1.18 5.22 10.49
N SER A 20 -1.66 4.31 9.62
CA SER A 20 -3.01 3.76 9.70
C SER A 20 -3.27 3.01 11.01
N LEU A 21 -2.27 2.28 11.51
CA LEU A 21 -2.32 1.62 12.80
C LEU A 21 -2.42 2.63 13.94
N LEU A 22 -1.59 3.69 13.92
CA LEU A 22 -1.64 4.76 14.91
C LEU A 22 -2.99 5.47 14.93
N HIS A 23 -3.57 5.79 13.77
CA HIS A 23 -4.92 6.34 13.69
C HIS A 23 -5.97 5.38 14.29
N SER A 24 -5.89 4.10 13.93
CA SER A 24 -6.82 3.07 14.43
C SER A 24 -6.75 2.89 15.94
N LEU A 25 -5.57 3.10 16.53
CA LEU A 25 -5.33 3.06 17.98
C LEU A 25 -5.51 4.42 18.67
N LYS A 26 -5.85 5.48 17.94
CA LYS A 26 -5.93 6.87 18.44
C LYS A 26 -4.63 7.37 19.07
N LEU A 27 -3.50 7.00 18.47
CA LEU A 27 -2.13 7.36 18.88
C LEU A 27 -1.46 8.37 17.95
N PHE A 28 -2.13 8.77 16.87
CA PHE A 28 -1.62 9.73 15.91
C PHE A 28 -1.80 11.17 16.42
N ASP A 29 -0.75 11.98 16.31
CA ASP A 29 -0.72 13.39 16.70
C ASP A 29 -0.16 14.21 15.53
N TYR A 30 -0.99 15.10 14.98
CA TYR A 30 -0.64 15.92 13.81
C TYR A 30 0.51 16.90 14.07
N ASN A 31 0.82 17.19 15.33
CA ASN A 31 1.88 18.15 15.70
C ASN A 31 3.23 17.48 15.95
N LYS A 32 3.33 16.15 15.79
CA LYS A 32 4.54 15.38 16.09
C LYS A 32 4.88 14.44 14.95
N ASP A 33 6.16 14.14 14.80
CA ASP A 33 6.59 13.06 13.93
C ASP A 33 6.27 11.71 14.59
N CYS A 34 5.10 11.18 14.24
CA CYS A 34 4.61 9.94 14.81
C CYS A 34 5.29 8.70 14.23
N LEU A 35 6.00 8.82 13.10
CA LEU A 35 6.73 7.71 12.50
C LEU A 35 8.05 7.46 13.23
N ILE A 36 8.78 8.54 13.57
CA ILE A 36 10.01 8.45 14.37
C ILE A 36 9.74 7.80 15.73
N ASP A 37 8.64 8.20 16.39
CA ASP A 37 8.29 7.70 17.72
C ASP A 37 7.47 6.40 17.72
N PHE A 38 7.25 5.77 16.55
CA PHE A 38 6.26 4.71 16.37
C PHE A 38 6.39 3.58 17.40
N ASP A 39 7.58 2.98 17.53
CA ASP A 39 7.81 1.84 18.42
C ASP A 39 7.53 2.19 19.88
N SER A 40 7.97 3.38 20.32
CA SER A 40 7.75 3.85 21.68
C SER A 40 6.27 4.08 21.98
N ARG A 41 5.51 4.62 21.02
CA ARG A 41 4.07 4.88 21.16
C ARG A 41 3.29 3.58 21.26
N ILE A 42 3.59 2.63 20.38
CA ILE A 42 2.96 1.31 20.37
C ILE A 42 3.27 0.56 21.68
N LYS A 43 4.53 0.53 22.09
CA LYS A 43 4.93 -0.11 23.35
C LYS A 43 4.22 0.51 24.56
N ASN A 44 4.26 1.83 24.70
CA ASN A 44 3.60 2.54 25.80
C ASN A 44 2.07 2.30 25.82
N TYR A 45 1.45 2.15 24.64
CA TYR A 45 0.04 1.83 24.54
C TYR A 45 -0.28 0.43 25.07
N PHE A 46 0.49 -0.58 24.69
CA PHE A 46 0.29 -1.95 25.18
C PHE A 46 0.69 -2.13 26.65
N ASP A 47 1.71 -1.43 27.13
CA ASP A 47 2.08 -1.41 28.55
C ASP A 47 0.93 -0.91 29.44
N ARG A 48 0.14 0.07 28.94
CA ARG A 48 -1.06 0.60 29.62
C ARG A 48 -2.28 -0.28 29.44
N ASN A 49 -2.33 -1.08 28.38
CA ASN A 49 -3.49 -1.90 27.99
C ASN A 49 -3.09 -3.39 27.91
N LYS A 50 -2.49 -3.94 28.97
CA LYS A 50 -1.89 -5.29 28.96
C LYS A 50 -2.84 -6.43 28.57
N ASN A 51 -4.15 -6.23 28.74
CA ASN A 51 -5.18 -7.23 28.42
C ASN A 51 -5.76 -7.08 27.01
N LEU A 52 -5.33 -6.06 26.26
CA LEU A 52 -5.79 -5.79 24.90
C LEU A 52 -4.90 -6.51 23.91
N LYS A 53 -5.50 -7.27 23.01
CA LYS A 53 -4.85 -7.87 21.84
C LYS A 53 -5.35 -7.20 20.56
N VAL A 54 -4.45 -6.86 19.66
CA VAL A 54 -4.77 -6.29 18.35
C VAL A 54 -4.57 -7.35 17.29
N GLU A 55 -5.63 -7.66 16.55
CA GLU A 55 -5.56 -8.58 15.40
C GLU A 55 -5.66 -7.80 14.10
N ILE A 56 -4.71 -8.04 13.19
CA ILE A 56 -4.63 -7.39 11.88
C ILE A 56 -4.62 -8.47 10.80
N GLU A 57 -5.45 -8.31 9.78
CA GLU A 57 -5.49 -9.23 8.64
C GLU A 57 -4.96 -8.54 7.38
N VAL A 58 -3.89 -9.08 6.83
CA VAL A 58 -3.23 -8.57 5.61
C VAL A 58 -3.49 -9.55 4.46
N ASP A 59 -3.93 -9.02 3.33
CA ASP A 59 -4.18 -9.80 2.12
C ASP A 59 -2.99 -9.65 1.17
N LYS A 60 -2.17 -10.69 1.06
CA LYS A 60 -0.94 -10.67 0.26
C LYS A 60 -1.25 -10.52 -1.23
N THR A 61 -2.32 -11.14 -1.71
CA THR A 61 -2.74 -11.07 -3.11
C THR A 61 -3.14 -9.65 -3.46
N LYS A 62 -3.95 -9.01 -2.60
CA LYS A 62 -4.36 -7.62 -2.76
C LYS A 62 -3.17 -6.65 -2.67
N LEU A 63 -2.26 -6.86 -1.71
CA LEU A 63 -1.03 -6.07 -1.58
C LEU A 63 -0.19 -6.12 -2.86
N TYR A 64 0.07 -7.32 -3.38
CA TYR A 64 0.83 -7.51 -4.61
C TYR A 64 0.15 -6.80 -5.79
N GLN A 65 -1.15 -7.02 -5.98
CA GLN A 65 -1.90 -6.40 -7.09
C GLN A 65 -1.89 -4.88 -7.02
N THR A 66 -2.01 -4.31 -5.82
CA THR A 66 -2.00 -2.85 -5.62
C THR A 66 -0.65 -2.26 -6.02
N ILE A 67 0.46 -2.83 -5.54
CA ILE A 67 1.81 -2.39 -5.89
C ILE A 67 2.09 -2.60 -7.38
N TYR A 68 1.73 -3.78 -7.92
CA TYR A 68 1.93 -4.10 -9.33
C TYR A 68 1.21 -3.11 -10.23
N ASN A 69 -0.10 -2.93 -10.03
CA ASN A 69 -0.92 -2.06 -10.87
C ASN A 69 -0.38 -0.63 -10.85
N LYS A 70 -0.05 -0.11 -9.67
CA LYS A 70 0.48 1.24 -9.62
C LYS A 70 1.82 1.36 -10.33
N LYS A 71 2.73 0.40 -10.19
CA LYS A 71 4.01 0.44 -10.91
C LYS A 71 3.81 0.33 -12.42
N PHE A 72 3.06 -0.67 -12.85
CA PHE A 72 2.87 -0.99 -14.26
C PHE A 72 2.19 0.15 -15.01
N TRP A 73 1.06 0.64 -14.51
CA TRP A 73 0.29 1.69 -15.17
C TRP A 73 0.93 3.08 -15.06
N ASN A 74 1.94 3.26 -14.20
CA ASN A 74 2.72 4.50 -14.15
C ASN A 74 3.99 4.48 -15.00
N LEU A 75 4.28 3.37 -15.68
CA LEU A 75 5.39 3.32 -16.63
C LEU A 75 5.17 4.34 -17.77
N PRO A 76 6.21 5.07 -18.21
CA PRO A 76 6.08 6.09 -19.25
C PRO A 76 5.44 5.58 -20.53
N ASP A 77 5.74 4.33 -20.91
CA ASP A 77 5.19 3.67 -22.10
C ASP A 77 3.66 3.56 -22.09
N TYR A 78 3.03 3.62 -20.92
CA TYR A 78 1.58 3.47 -20.73
C TYR A 78 0.92 4.77 -20.25
N LYS A 79 1.69 5.86 -20.12
CA LYS A 79 1.15 7.18 -19.79
C LYS A 79 0.79 7.91 -21.07
N GLN A 80 -0.48 8.28 -21.21
CA GLN A 80 -0.92 9.21 -22.23
C GLN A 80 -0.78 10.64 -21.71
N GLU A 81 -0.09 11.49 -22.46
CA GLU A 81 -0.12 12.92 -22.24
C GLU A 81 -1.45 13.50 -22.73
N ILE A 82 -1.91 14.57 -22.09
CA ILE A 82 -3.11 15.28 -22.52
C ILE A 82 -2.77 16.04 -23.81
N PRO A 83 -3.45 15.78 -24.93
CA PRO A 83 -3.22 16.48 -26.20
C PRO A 83 -3.44 17.99 -26.06
N GLU A 84 -2.71 18.81 -26.83
CA GLU A 84 -2.83 20.28 -26.77
C GLU A 84 -4.26 20.80 -27.04
N ASN A 85 -5.03 20.08 -27.85
CA ASN A 85 -6.42 20.41 -28.21
C ASN A 85 -7.48 19.70 -27.36
N TYR A 86 -7.08 19.10 -26.23
CA TYR A 86 -7.99 18.34 -25.37
C TYR A 86 -9.07 19.24 -24.73
N PRO A 87 -10.37 18.91 -24.86
CA PRO A 87 -11.44 19.72 -24.32
C PRO A 87 -11.59 19.50 -22.81
N MET A 88 -11.06 20.41 -21.98
CA MET A 88 -11.10 20.33 -20.51
C MET A 88 -12.51 20.28 -19.90
N HIS A 89 -13.55 20.63 -20.66
CA HIS A 89 -14.96 20.61 -20.23
C HIS A 89 -15.83 19.70 -21.11
N GLY A 90 -15.22 18.88 -21.97
CA GLY A 90 -15.93 17.89 -22.77
C GLY A 90 -16.50 16.76 -21.91
N SER A 91 -17.55 16.12 -22.41
CA SER A 91 -18.02 14.87 -21.83
C SER A 91 -16.98 13.77 -22.01
N ASN A 92 -16.96 12.75 -21.14
CA ASN A 92 -16.00 11.63 -21.26
C ASN A 92 -16.00 10.98 -22.66
N MET A 93 -17.16 10.93 -23.32
CA MET A 93 -17.29 10.33 -24.65
C MET A 93 -16.65 11.19 -25.75
N GLU A 94 -16.71 12.52 -25.63
CA GLU A 94 -16.03 13.44 -26.53
C GLU A 94 -14.51 13.40 -26.30
N CYS A 95 -14.07 13.39 -25.04
CA CYS A 95 -12.66 13.39 -24.67
C CYS A 95 -11.91 12.12 -25.09
N GLN A 96 -12.60 10.96 -25.19
CA GLN A 96 -11.99 9.71 -25.65
C GLN A 96 -11.44 9.79 -27.08
N ALA A 97 -12.06 10.60 -27.95
CA ALA A 97 -11.65 10.74 -29.35
C ALA A 97 -10.30 11.47 -29.53
N TYR A 98 -9.79 12.12 -28.48
CA TYR A 98 -8.55 12.91 -28.53
C TYR A 98 -7.32 12.08 -28.19
N TYR A 99 -7.48 10.94 -27.54
CA TYR A 99 -6.36 10.09 -27.17
C TYR A 99 -6.05 9.08 -28.27
N ASP A 100 -4.80 9.09 -28.73
CA ASP A 100 -4.29 8.06 -29.64
C ASP A 100 -4.14 6.72 -28.89
N PRO A 101 -4.38 5.58 -29.56
CA PRO A 101 -4.16 4.27 -28.94
C PRO A 101 -2.70 4.12 -28.51
N ILE A 102 -2.49 3.58 -27.31
CA ILE A 102 -1.15 3.26 -26.82
C ILE A 102 -0.62 2.06 -27.62
N VAL A 103 0.41 2.29 -28.44
CA VAL A 103 1.07 1.23 -29.22
C VAL A 103 2.40 0.88 -28.57
N ILE A 104 2.52 -0.36 -28.09
CA ILE A 104 3.73 -0.87 -27.44
C ILE A 104 4.19 -2.13 -28.16
N ASP A 105 5.49 -2.22 -28.41
CA ASP A 105 6.12 -3.42 -28.96
C ASP A 105 5.87 -4.65 -28.05
N PRO A 106 5.45 -5.81 -28.58
CA PRO A 106 5.14 -6.99 -27.77
C PRO A 106 6.30 -7.47 -26.89
N LYS A 107 7.54 -7.36 -27.36
CA LYS A 107 8.73 -7.73 -26.60
C LYS A 107 8.94 -6.74 -25.45
N LYS A 108 8.79 -5.43 -25.70
CA LYS A 108 8.88 -4.40 -24.66
C LYS A 108 7.77 -4.55 -23.61
N HIS A 109 6.55 -4.90 -24.03
CA HIS A 109 5.45 -5.19 -23.13
C HIS A 109 5.79 -6.36 -22.19
N GLN A 110 6.32 -7.44 -22.73
CA GLN A 110 6.77 -8.60 -21.96
C GLN A 110 7.89 -8.25 -20.97
N GLU A 111 8.90 -7.48 -21.42
CA GLU A 111 9.98 -6.99 -20.55
C GLU A 111 9.44 -6.13 -19.39
N ASN A 112 8.49 -5.23 -19.68
CA ASN A 112 7.84 -4.38 -18.68
C ASN A 112 7.06 -5.21 -17.65
N ILE A 113 6.36 -6.27 -18.08
CA ILE A 113 5.68 -7.21 -17.17
C ILE A 113 6.70 -7.86 -16.24
N GLU A 114 7.75 -8.48 -16.79
CA GLU A 114 8.72 -9.24 -15.99
C GLU A 114 9.48 -8.35 -15.00
N GLN A 115 9.90 -7.16 -15.43
CA GLN A 115 10.55 -6.20 -14.56
C GLN A 115 9.61 -5.73 -13.44
N THR A 116 8.36 -5.39 -13.78
CA THR A 116 7.38 -4.94 -12.79
C THR A 116 7.05 -6.04 -11.80
N GLN A 117 6.89 -7.29 -12.24
CA GLN A 117 6.67 -8.44 -11.36
C GLN A 117 7.82 -8.62 -10.38
N LYS A 118 9.08 -8.58 -10.85
CA LYS A 118 10.28 -8.69 -9.99
C LYS A 118 10.35 -7.57 -8.96
N GLN A 119 10.17 -6.33 -9.39
CA GLN A 119 10.19 -5.16 -8.50
C GLN A 119 9.03 -5.18 -7.49
N THR A 120 7.86 -5.64 -7.90
CA THR A 120 6.70 -5.81 -7.01
C THR A 120 7.00 -6.87 -5.97
N GLN A 121 7.52 -8.02 -6.38
CA GLN A 121 7.86 -9.11 -5.47
C GLN A 121 8.88 -8.67 -4.41
N LEU A 122 9.91 -7.93 -4.82
CA LEU A 122 10.91 -7.39 -3.90
C LEU A 122 10.28 -6.47 -2.84
N GLN A 123 9.43 -5.53 -3.28
CA GLN A 123 8.77 -4.58 -2.36
C GLN A 123 7.77 -5.27 -1.43
N VAL A 124 7.01 -6.23 -1.94
CA VAL A 124 6.13 -7.07 -1.11
C VAL A 124 6.94 -7.81 -0.05
N ASN A 125 8.08 -8.41 -0.42
CA ASN A 125 8.95 -9.10 0.54
C ASN A 125 9.48 -8.17 1.63
N ILE A 126 9.85 -6.94 1.30
CA ILE A 126 10.27 -5.92 2.29
C ILE A 126 9.13 -5.62 3.26
N ILE A 127 7.93 -5.37 2.76
CA ILE A 127 6.74 -5.09 3.59
C ILE A 127 6.40 -6.30 4.48
N LEU A 128 6.51 -7.52 3.96
CA LEU A 128 6.25 -8.74 4.74
C LEU A 128 7.29 -8.91 5.87
N ALA A 129 8.55 -8.60 5.64
CA ALA A 129 9.58 -8.64 6.67
C ALA A 129 9.31 -7.62 7.79
N GLU A 130 8.86 -6.42 7.43
CA GLU A 130 8.46 -5.38 8.37
C GLU A 130 7.20 -5.77 9.18
N LEU A 131 6.22 -6.41 8.53
CA LEU A 131 5.05 -6.97 9.23
C LEU A 131 5.46 -8.09 10.19
N ASP A 132 6.36 -8.98 9.78
CA ASP A 132 6.87 -10.05 10.65
C ASP A 132 7.62 -9.48 11.86
N PHE A 133 8.36 -8.38 11.70
CA PHE A 133 8.99 -7.69 12.81
C PHE A 133 7.94 -7.15 13.78
N LEU A 134 6.90 -6.47 13.28
CA LEU A 134 5.82 -5.94 14.11
C LEU A 134 5.02 -7.05 14.80
N ASN A 135 4.83 -8.20 14.15
CA ASN A 135 4.13 -9.37 14.68
C ASN A 135 4.86 -10.04 15.85
N ARG A 136 6.14 -9.69 16.09
CA ARG A 136 6.90 -10.13 17.28
C ARG A 136 6.63 -9.25 18.50
N MET A 137 5.98 -8.09 18.33
CA MET A 137 5.60 -7.26 19.47
C MET A 137 4.50 -7.94 20.28
N GLU A 138 4.62 -7.85 21.60
CA GLU A 138 3.60 -8.35 22.51
C GLU A 138 2.24 -7.72 22.18
N ASN A 139 1.18 -8.54 22.18
CA ASN A 139 -0.20 -8.13 21.96
C ASN A 139 -0.59 -7.69 20.54
N ILE A 140 0.29 -7.80 19.55
CA ILE A 140 -0.06 -7.70 18.12
C ILE A 140 -0.09 -9.10 17.50
N GLU A 141 -1.12 -9.40 16.72
CA GLU A 141 -1.17 -10.59 15.87
C GLU A 141 -1.53 -10.19 14.44
N ILE A 142 -0.62 -10.44 13.50
CA ILE A 142 -0.79 -10.18 12.07
C ILE A 142 -0.98 -11.51 11.35
N LYS A 143 -2.12 -11.66 10.68
CA LYS A 143 -2.47 -12.84 9.87
C LYS A 143 -2.34 -12.50 8.40
N ILE A 144 -1.36 -13.12 7.74
CA ILE A 144 -1.18 -13.00 6.29
C ILE A 144 -2.07 -14.04 5.60
N LYS A 145 -2.95 -13.58 4.71
CA LYS A 145 -3.77 -14.46 3.86
C LYS A 145 -3.35 -14.37 2.41
N ASN A 146 -3.34 -15.52 1.75
CA ASN A 146 -3.32 -15.63 0.30
C ASN A 146 -4.76 -15.96 -0.10
N LYS A 147 -5.51 -14.95 -0.54
CA LYS A 147 -6.83 -15.19 -1.14
C LYS A 147 -6.69 -15.46 -2.62
#